data_AF-A0A2M7UFJ8-F1
#
_entry.id   AF-A0A2M7UFJ8-F1
#
_cell.length_a   1.000
_cell.length_b   1.000
_cell.length_c   1.000
_cell.angle_alpha   90.00
_cell.angle_beta   90.00
_cell.angle_gamma   90.00
#
_symmetry.space_group_name_H-M   'P 1'
#
loop_
_entity.id
_entity.type
_entity.pdbx_description
1 polymer ?
#
loop_
_entity_poly.entity_id
_entity_poly.type
_entity_poly.pdbx_seq_one_letter_code
_entity_poly.pdbx_strand_id
1 'polypeptide(L)'
;YINDDAPGSGFDGNNALVTMPFDLSLSSGPVNLVFDTYFDAAWGSIATIEYRIGETGAWQPLYTVPAVDGWVSYTVNMSALAGQDQVFLAFHHDDAGGWAGGWAIDNVEIQGLVTAIMGDLNGDGELHIDDLTRMIQVIIHDGNPPTPEEMLVMDVNGDGSNNVLDAVMLVEMILDAPTLSKPSALPTSPVEVKVPDVKLNNNT
;
A
#
# COMPACT_ATOMS: atom_id res chain seq x y z
N TYR A 1 29.46 -14.16 -4.12
CA TYR A 1 29.85 -14.73 -5.41
C TYR A 1 30.35 -16.14 -5.19
N ILE A 2 29.49 -17.12 -5.46
CA ILE A 2 29.86 -18.51 -5.75
C ILE A 2 29.82 -18.57 -7.27
N ASN A 3 30.89 -19.03 -7.92
CA ASN A 3 30.86 -19.25 -9.35
C ASN A 3 30.26 -20.66 -9.54
N ASP A 4 29.06 -20.74 -10.11
CA ASP A 4 28.31 -22.00 -10.14
C ASP A 4 28.91 -23.00 -11.14
N ASP A 5 29.68 -22.50 -12.11
CA ASP A 5 30.44 -23.31 -13.07
C ASP A 5 31.77 -23.87 -12.53
N ALA A 6 32.16 -23.55 -11.30
CA ALA A 6 33.41 -23.99 -10.69
C ALA A 6 33.57 -25.51 -10.71
N PRO A 7 32.49 -26.30 -10.55
CA PRO A 7 32.55 -27.75 -10.60
C PRO A 7 32.36 -28.34 -12.01
N GLY A 8 32.11 -27.53 -13.05
CA GLY A 8 31.87 -27.96 -14.44
C GLY A 8 30.38 -28.01 -14.85
N SER A 9 30.09 -28.40 -16.09
CA SER A 9 28.71 -28.46 -16.63
C SER A 9 27.84 -29.49 -15.91
N GLY A 10 26.60 -29.12 -15.56
CA GLY A 10 25.62 -29.99 -14.89
C GLY A 10 25.16 -29.49 -13.51
N PHE A 11 25.57 -28.29 -13.11
CA PHE A 11 25.00 -27.55 -11.97
C PHE A 11 24.07 -26.48 -12.54
N ASP A 12 22.89 -26.37 -11.96
CA ASP A 12 21.80 -25.52 -12.43
C ASP A 12 21.96 -24.12 -11.82
N GLY A 13 22.38 -23.16 -12.66
CA GLY A 13 22.43 -21.74 -12.38
C GLY A 13 21.02 -21.16 -12.31
N ASN A 14 20.31 -21.56 -11.25
CA ASN A 14 18.94 -21.18 -10.95
C ASN A 14 18.98 -20.07 -9.90
N ASN A 15 18.88 -18.82 -10.35
CA ASN A 15 19.10 -17.65 -9.51
C ASN A 15 17.91 -16.71 -9.57
N ALA A 16 17.45 -16.26 -8.40
CA ALA A 16 16.36 -15.31 -8.29
C ALA A 16 16.77 -14.08 -7.47
N LEU A 17 16.49 -12.89 -8.01
CA LEU A 17 16.47 -11.64 -7.24
C LEU A 17 15.03 -11.41 -6.77
N VAL A 18 14.83 -11.43 -5.46
CA VAL A 18 13.50 -11.33 -4.84
C VAL A 18 13.34 -9.95 -4.20
N THR A 19 12.23 -9.28 -4.47
CA THR A 19 11.90 -7.99 -3.84
C THR A 19 11.58 -8.18 -2.36
N MET A 20 11.65 -7.09 -1.58
CA MET A 20 10.87 -7.03 -0.33
C MET A 20 9.37 -7.14 -0.67
N PRO A 21 8.53 -7.64 0.25
CA PRO A 21 7.10 -7.65 0.01
C PRO A 21 6.59 -6.20 -0.12
N PHE A 22 5.59 -6.01 -0.97
CA PHE A 22 4.88 -4.76 -1.12
C PHE A 22 3.38 -4.99 -1.05
N ASP A 23 2.68 -3.95 -0.64
CA ASP A 23 1.24 -3.95 -0.39
C ASP A 23 0.49 -3.40 -1.60
N LEU A 24 -0.40 -4.22 -2.16
CA LEU A 24 -1.33 -3.85 -3.23
C LEU A 24 -2.79 -3.83 -2.75
N SER A 25 -3.05 -3.95 -1.44
CA SER A 25 -4.40 -4.04 -0.86
C SER A 25 -5.27 -2.84 -1.22
N LEU A 26 -4.64 -1.69 -1.43
CA LEU A 26 -5.28 -0.41 -1.75
C LEU A 26 -5.20 -0.04 -3.22
N SER A 27 -4.53 -0.85 -4.04
CA SER A 27 -4.43 -0.60 -5.47
C SER A 27 -5.73 -1.02 -6.15
N SER A 28 -6.50 -0.06 -6.68
CA SER A 28 -7.76 -0.30 -7.41
C SER A 28 -7.68 0.00 -8.91
N GLY A 29 -6.58 0.66 -9.34
CA GLY A 29 -6.27 0.97 -10.73
C GLY A 29 -5.31 -0.02 -11.39
N PRO A 30 -4.88 0.25 -12.63
CA PRO A 30 -3.88 -0.56 -13.31
C PRO A 30 -2.54 -0.58 -12.55
N VAL A 31 -2.15 -1.75 -12.04
CA VAL A 31 -0.82 -2.00 -11.48
C VAL A 31 0.07 -2.61 -12.56
N ASN A 32 1.25 -2.04 -12.77
CA ASN A 32 2.24 -2.54 -13.72
C ASN A 32 3.64 -2.59 -13.13
N LEU A 33 4.41 -3.59 -13.52
CA LEU A 33 5.86 -3.62 -13.34
C LEU A 33 6.51 -3.06 -14.60
N VAL A 34 7.42 -2.11 -14.45
CA VAL A 34 8.25 -1.56 -15.52
C VAL A 34 9.71 -1.82 -15.18
N PHE A 35 10.50 -2.27 -16.15
CA PHE A 35 11.93 -2.49 -15.99
C PHE A 35 12.63 -2.49 -17.34
N ASP A 36 13.91 -2.12 -17.32
CA ASP A 36 14.82 -2.30 -18.44
C ASP A 36 15.58 -3.61 -18.29
N THR A 37 15.82 -4.28 -19.41
CA THR A 37 16.47 -5.59 -19.45
C THR A 37 17.47 -5.69 -20.60
N TYR A 38 18.58 -6.37 -20.34
CA TYR A 38 19.46 -6.93 -21.36
C TYR A 38 19.49 -8.45 -21.17
N PHE A 39 18.96 -9.18 -22.14
CA PHE A 39 18.88 -10.63 -22.09
C PHE A 39 18.92 -11.23 -23.49
N ASP A 40 20.00 -11.94 -23.82
CA ASP A 40 20.20 -12.52 -25.15
C ASP A 40 19.76 -13.99 -25.25
N ALA A 41 19.32 -14.58 -24.13
CA ALA A 41 19.02 -16.01 -23.98
C ALA A 41 20.14 -16.92 -24.50
N ALA A 42 21.40 -16.47 -24.41
CA ALA A 42 22.53 -17.24 -24.90
C ALA A 42 22.52 -18.64 -24.29
N TRP A 43 22.76 -19.64 -25.14
CA TRP A 43 22.80 -21.05 -24.78
C TRP A 43 21.47 -21.64 -24.25
N GLY A 44 20.36 -20.95 -24.47
CA GLY A 44 19.03 -21.44 -24.12
C GLY A 44 18.60 -21.11 -22.69
N SER A 45 19.30 -20.21 -22.02
CA SER A 45 18.89 -19.72 -20.70
C SER A 45 17.51 -19.07 -20.75
N ILE A 46 16.79 -19.10 -19.64
CA ILE A 46 15.43 -18.59 -19.50
C ILE A 46 15.44 -17.48 -18.44
N ALA A 47 14.69 -16.41 -18.71
CA ALA A 47 14.42 -15.35 -17.75
C ALA A 47 12.92 -15.18 -17.56
N THR A 48 12.47 -15.19 -16.31
CA THR A 48 11.06 -15.06 -15.92
C THR A 48 10.88 -14.02 -14.84
N ILE A 49 9.71 -13.39 -14.85
CA ILE A 49 9.14 -12.70 -13.71
C ILE A 49 8.16 -13.65 -13.06
N GLU A 50 8.29 -13.83 -11.75
CA GLU A 50 7.40 -14.64 -10.94
C GLU A 50 6.86 -13.82 -9.78
N TYR A 51 5.72 -14.24 -9.25
CA TYR A 51 5.14 -13.63 -8.06
C TYR A 51 4.78 -14.67 -7.00
N ARG A 52 4.69 -14.22 -5.76
CA ARG A 52 4.17 -15.01 -4.64
C ARG A 52 3.33 -14.12 -3.74
N ILE A 53 2.20 -14.65 -3.29
CA ILE A 53 1.35 -14.02 -2.27
C ILE A 53 1.68 -14.66 -0.92
N GLY A 54 1.97 -13.84 0.08
CA GLY A 54 2.34 -14.30 1.41
C GLY A 54 3.77 -14.85 1.53
N GLU A 55 4.27 -15.02 2.75
CA GLU A 55 5.63 -15.52 3.01
C GLU A 55 5.85 -16.98 2.62
N THR A 56 4.78 -17.79 2.61
CA THR A 56 4.83 -19.25 2.46
C THR A 56 4.12 -19.76 1.21
N GLY A 57 3.62 -18.87 0.35
CA GLY A 57 2.98 -19.24 -0.92
C GLY A 57 3.95 -19.92 -1.90
N ALA A 58 3.39 -20.57 -2.93
CA ALA A 58 4.18 -21.04 -4.06
C ALA A 58 4.45 -19.88 -5.03
N TRP A 59 5.62 -19.88 -5.66
CA TRP A 59 5.91 -18.99 -6.79
C TRP A 59 5.02 -19.34 -7.98
N GLN A 60 4.53 -18.32 -8.66
CA GLN A 60 3.68 -18.41 -9.84
C GLN A 60 4.31 -17.59 -10.98
N PRO A 61 4.35 -18.13 -12.21
CA PRO A 61 4.90 -17.39 -13.34
C PRO A 61 3.99 -16.21 -13.69
N LEU A 62 4.61 -15.05 -13.94
CA LEU A 62 3.92 -13.83 -14.35
C LEU A 62 4.24 -13.48 -15.80
N TYR A 63 5.51 -13.54 -16.17
CA TYR A 63 5.98 -13.13 -17.50
C TYR A 63 7.26 -13.87 -17.87
N THR A 64 7.42 -14.22 -19.14
CA THR A 64 8.69 -14.75 -19.68
C THR A 64 9.32 -13.65 -20.51
N VAL A 65 10.56 -13.29 -20.17
CA VAL A 65 11.28 -12.18 -20.79
C VAL A 65 11.78 -12.62 -22.18
N PRO A 66 11.35 -11.96 -23.26
CA PRO A 66 11.86 -12.26 -24.59
C PRO A 66 13.35 -11.90 -24.73
N ALA A 67 14.07 -12.69 -25.53
CA ALA A 67 15.47 -12.42 -25.84
C ALA A 67 15.61 -11.24 -26.79
N VAL A 68 16.46 -10.27 -26.43
CA VAL A 68 16.84 -9.11 -27.23
C VAL A 68 18.31 -8.81 -27.02
N ASP A 69 19.06 -8.71 -28.12
CA ASP A 69 20.47 -8.32 -28.13
C ASP A 69 20.60 -6.79 -27.98
N GLY A 70 20.28 -6.29 -26.78
CA GLY A 70 20.29 -4.88 -26.43
C GLY A 70 19.39 -4.56 -25.24
N TRP A 71 19.56 -3.36 -24.67
CA TRP A 71 18.68 -2.86 -23.62
C TRP A 71 17.29 -2.51 -24.17
N VAL A 72 16.26 -3.09 -23.59
CA VAL A 72 14.85 -2.84 -23.92
C VAL A 72 14.03 -2.70 -22.64
N SER A 73 12.96 -1.90 -22.69
CA SER A 73 12.03 -1.70 -21.58
C SER A 73 10.79 -2.58 -21.76
N TYR A 74 10.36 -3.25 -20.70
CA TYR A 74 9.10 -4.00 -20.65
C TYR A 74 8.15 -3.44 -19.61
N THR A 75 6.86 -3.49 -19.94
CA THR A 75 5.75 -3.22 -19.01
C THR A 75 4.94 -4.50 -18.87
N VAL A 76 4.86 -5.03 -17.65
CA VAL A 76 4.14 -6.25 -17.31
C VAL A 76 2.93 -5.89 -16.46
N ASN A 77 1.74 -6.29 -16.90
CA ASN A 77 0.52 -6.02 -16.15
C ASN A 77 0.44 -6.94 -14.92
N MET A 78 0.19 -6.35 -13.75
CA MET A 78 0.04 -7.05 -12.48
C MET A 78 -1.30 -6.75 -11.81
N SER A 79 -2.25 -6.20 -12.56
CA SER A 79 -3.52 -5.70 -11.97
C SER A 79 -4.38 -6.82 -11.38
N ALA A 80 -4.14 -8.08 -11.76
CA ALA A 80 -4.76 -9.24 -11.12
C ALA A 80 -4.30 -9.47 -9.66
N LEU A 81 -3.21 -8.83 -9.24
CA LEU A 81 -2.66 -8.90 -7.87
C LEU A 81 -3.16 -7.74 -6.98
N ALA A 82 -3.98 -6.83 -7.54
CA ALA A 82 -4.67 -5.79 -6.77
C ALA A 82 -5.47 -6.41 -5.61
N GLY A 83 -5.48 -5.74 -4.46
CA GLY A 83 -6.15 -6.22 -3.25
C GLY A 83 -5.33 -7.18 -2.38
N GLN A 84 -4.11 -7.56 -2.78
CA GLN A 84 -3.22 -8.40 -1.97
C GLN A 84 -2.32 -7.54 -1.08
N ASP A 85 -2.28 -7.84 0.21
CA ASP A 85 -1.52 -7.08 1.23
C ASP A 85 -0.02 -7.43 1.29
N GLN A 86 0.36 -8.59 0.74
CA GLN A 86 1.74 -9.06 0.77
C GLN A 86 2.11 -9.77 -0.54
N VAL A 87 2.67 -9.01 -1.49
CA VAL A 87 3.14 -9.51 -2.79
C VAL A 87 4.66 -9.48 -2.85
N PHE A 88 5.26 -10.60 -3.27
CA PHE A 88 6.68 -10.70 -3.61
C PHE A 88 6.82 -10.85 -5.12
N LEU A 89 7.84 -10.23 -5.71
CA LEU A 89 8.26 -10.48 -7.09
C LEU A 89 9.65 -11.09 -7.12
N ALA A 90 9.88 -11.97 -8.09
CA ALA A 90 11.18 -12.53 -8.39
C ALA A 90 11.55 -12.29 -9.86
N PHE A 91 12.76 -11.80 -10.08
CA PHE A 91 13.45 -11.87 -11.36
C PHE A 91 14.28 -13.14 -11.35
N HIS A 92 13.80 -14.18 -12.03
CA HIS A 92 14.37 -15.52 -12.01
C HIS A 92 15.09 -15.84 -13.34
N HIS A 93 16.34 -16.26 -13.24
CA HIS A 93 17.18 -16.75 -14.34
C HIS A 93 17.48 -18.23 -14.12
N ASP A 94 17.40 -19.01 -15.19
CA ASP A 94 17.60 -20.46 -15.18
C ASP A 94 18.40 -20.86 -16.44
N ASP A 95 19.54 -21.51 -16.25
CA ASP A 95 20.40 -22.01 -17.33
C ASP A 95 20.12 -23.48 -17.71
N ALA A 96 19.14 -24.11 -17.06
CA ALA A 96 18.75 -25.50 -17.20
C ALA A 96 19.92 -26.50 -17.00
N GLY A 97 20.91 -26.15 -16.18
CA GLY A 97 22.13 -26.92 -15.96
C GLY A 97 23.15 -26.86 -17.11
N GLY A 98 22.95 -25.93 -18.03
CA GLY A 98 23.81 -25.66 -19.17
C GLY A 98 24.77 -24.50 -18.93
N TRP A 99 25.56 -24.18 -19.94
CA TRP A 99 26.21 -22.87 -19.98
C TRP A 99 25.13 -21.83 -20.26
N ALA A 100 25.24 -20.64 -19.69
CA ALA A 100 24.33 -19.54 -20.01
C ALA A 100 25.06 -18.20 -20.09
N GLY A 101 24.42 -17.27 -20.79
CA GLY A 101 24.72 -15.85 -20.61
C GLY A 101 24.21 -15.34 -19.25
N GLY A 102 24.42 -14.05 -19.01
CA GLY A 102 23.81 -13.37 -17.86
C GLY A 102 22.50 -12.69 -18.24
N TRP A 103 21.72 -12.36 -17.23
CA TRP A 103 20.59 -11.44 -17.36
C TRP A 103 20.85 -10.19 -16.51
N ALA A 104 20.76 -9.02 -17.14
CA ALA A 104 20.86 -7.74 -16.45
C ALA A 104 19.50 -7.01 -16.47
N ILE A 105 19.17 -6.40 -15.34
CA ILE A 105 17.96 -5.60 -15.13
C ILE A 105 18.35 -4.23 -14.58
N ASP A 106 17.58 -3.19 -14.95
CA ASP A 106 17.75 -1.83 -14.43
C ASP A 106 16.40 -1.08 -14.42
N ASN A 107 16.36 0.10 -13.78
CA ASN A 107 15.20 1.01 -13.75
C ASN A 107 13.88 0.30 -13.37
N VAL A 108 13.94 -0.57 -12.36
CA VAL A 108 12.77 -1.31 -11.88
C VAL A 108 11.81 -0.39 -11.13
N GLU A 109 10.57 -0.31 -11.60
CA GLU A 109 9.50 0.51 -11.03
C GLU A 109 8.20 -0.31 -10.96
N ILE A 110 7.47 -0.19 -9.83
CA ILE A 110 6.08 -0.66 -9.74
C ILE A 110 5.17 0.56 -9.80
N GLN A 111 4.37 0.63 -10.86
CA GLN A 111 3.43 1.70 -11.09
C GLN A 111 2.04 1.31 -10.61
N GLY A 112 1.28 2.28 -10.11
CA GLY A 112 -0.08 2.06 -9.59
C GLY A 112 -0.13 1.61 -8.14
N LEU A 113 1.00 1.67 -7.41
CA LEU A 113 0.99 1.58 -5.95
C LEU A 113 0.25 2.77 -5.36
N VAL A 114 -0.77 2.50 -4.56
CA VAL A 114 -1.39 3.51 -3.69
C VAL A 114 -0.63 3.48 -2.37
N THR A 115 0.28 4.43 -2.17
CA THR A 115 0.81 4.72 -0.84
C THR A 115 -0.25 5.52 -0.09
N ALA A 116 -1.22 4.82 0.49
CA ALA A 116 -2.26 5.50 1.26
C ALA A 116 -1.64 6.01 2.56
N ILE A 117 -1.57 7.32 2.69
CA ILE A 117 -1.34 7.96 3.98
C ILE A 117 -2.71 8.07 4.64
N MET A 118 -2.83 7.60 5.89
CA MET A 118 -4.07 7.79 6.65
C MET A 118 -4.36 9.30 6.70
N GLY A 119 -5.56 9.68 6.25
CA GLY A 119 -5.96 11.08 6.13
C GLY A 119 -5.63 11.78 4.81
N ASP A 120 -4.94 11.16 3.85
CA ASP A 120 -4.70 11.71 2.49
C ASP A 120 -5.86 11.32 1.58
N LEU A 121 -6.85 12.21 1.47
CA LEU A 121 -8.10 11.93 0.77
C LEU A 121 -8.03 12.32 -0.71
N ASN A 122 -7.11 13.20 -1.10
CA ASN A 122 -6.94 13.57 -2.51
C ASN A 122 -5.95 12.64 -3.25
N GLY A 123 -5.20 11.82 -2.52
CA GLY A 123 -4.26 10.82 -3.02
C GLY A 123 -2.97 11.40 -3.60
N ASP A 124 -2.58 12.61 -3.18
CA ASP A 124 -1.37 13.29 -3.68
C ASP A 124 -0.10 12.91 -2.91
N GLY A 125 -0.22 12.16 -1.81
CA GLY A 125 0.89 11.69 -1.00
C GLY A 125 1.36 12.69 0.06
N GLU A 126 0.64 13.80 0.28
CA GLU A 126 0.87 14.77 1.34
C GLU A 126 -0.39 14.94 2.22
N LEU A 127 -0.23 15.43 3.46
CA LEU A 127 -1.36 15.71 4.35
C LEU A 127 -1.55 17.22 4.51
N HIS A 128 -2.61 17.78 3.94
CA HIS A 128 -2.88 19.21 3.94
C HIS A 128 -4.37 19.56 4.10
N ILE A 129 -4.66 20.88 4.06
CA ILE A 129 -6.01 21.41 4.28
C ILE A 129 -7.03 20.94 3.23
N ASP A 130 -6.57 20.53 2.06
CA ASP A 130 -7.42 20.01 0.99
C ASP A 130 -8.00 18.64 1.38
N ASP A 131 -7.24 17.80 2.08
CA ASP A 131 -7.73 16.53 2.63
C ASP A 131 -8.77 16.74 3.72
N LEU A 132 -8.53 17.69 4.63
CA LEU A 132 -9.52 18.05 5.63
C LEU A 132 -10.79 18.56 4.97
N THR A 133 -10.67 19.39 3.93
CA THR A 133 -11.82 19.91 3.20
C THR A 133 -12.60 18.78 2.56
N ARG A 134 -11.90 17.81 1.94
CA ARG A 134 -12.53 16.63 1.37
C ARG A 134 -13.20 15.76 2.44
N MET A 135 -12.56 15.55 3.58
CA MET A 135 -13.10 14.75 4.68
C MET A 135 -14.39 15.38 5.24
N ILE A 136 -14.40 16.70 5.42
CA ILE A 136 -15.60 17.41 5.87
C ILE A 136 -16.73 17.27 4.84
N GLN A 137 -16.46 17.42 3.55
CA GLN A 137 -17.46 17.19 2.49
C GLN A 137 -18.05 15.78 2.58
N VAL A 138 -17.21 14.77 2.77
CA VAL A 138 -17.70 13.40 2.93
C VAL A 138 -18.54 13.25 4.20
N ILE A 139 -18.10 13.74 5.36
CA ILE A 139 -18.84 13.61 6.64
C ILE A 139 -20.21 14.30 6.58
N ILE A 140 -20.32 15.44 5.90
CA ILE A 140 -21.58 16.18 5.76
C ILE A 140 -22.43 15.72 4.56
N HIS A 141 -21.98 14.69 3.84
CA HIS A 141 -22.60 14.17 2.61
C HIS A 141 -22.81 15.25 1.52
N ASP A 142 -21.84 16.16 1.38
CA ASP A 142 -21.84 17.20 0.35
C ASP A 142 -20.84 16.88 -0.78
N GLY A 143 -21.15 17.28 -2.00
CA GLY A 143 -20.33 17.01 -3.18
C GLY A 143 -20.40 15.57 -3.71
N ASN A 144 -19.30 15.10 -4.29
CA ASN A 144 -19.23 13.76 -4.87
C ASN A 144 -19.20 12.68 -3.77
N PRO A 145 -19.89 11.54 -3.97
CA PRO A 145 -19.77 10.39 -3.07
C PRO A 145 -18.31 10.00 -2.84
N PRO A 146 -17.94 9.56 -1.64
CA PRO A 146 -16.58 9.08 -1.38
C PRO A 146 -16.27 7.85 -2.23
N THR A 147 -15.05 7.80 -2.74
CA THR A 147 -14.45 6.63 -3.36
C THR A 147 -14.09 5.59 -2.28
N PRO A 148 -14.00 4.29 -2.63
CA PRO A 148 -13.53 3.27 -1.69
C PRO A 148 -12.17 3.60 -1.07
N GLU A 149 -11.27 4.22 -1.82
CA GLU A 149 -9.94 4.61 -1.38
C GLU A 149 -10.02 5.71 -0.31
N GLU A 150 -10.83 6.75 -0.54
CA GLU A 150 -11.11 7.81 0.44
C GLU A 150 -11.70 7.22 1.72
N MET A 151 -12.66 6.29 1.61
CA MET A 151 -13.28 5.69 2.79
C MET A 151 -12.31 4.90 3.68
N LEU A 152 -11.20 4.39 3.13
CA LEU A 152 -10.21 3.60 3.86
C LEU A 152 -9.23 4.48 4.65
N VAL A 153 -8.87 5.63 4.11
CA VAL A 153 -7.96 6.59 4.78
C VAL A 153 -8.68 7.55 5.72
N MET A 154 -10.02 7.51 5.73
CA MET A 154 -10.86 8.41 6.50
C MET A 154 -10.97 8.07 7.99
N ASP A 155 -10.87 6.81 8.39
CA ASP A 155 -10.93 6.38 9.80
C ASP A 155 -9.57 6.58 10.48
N VAL A 156 -9.19 7.84 10.65
CA VAL A 156 -7.86 8.23 11.13
C VAL A 156 -7.63 7.75 12.56
N ASN A 157 -8.69 7.72 13.39
CA ASN A 157 -8.59 7.29 14.78
C ASN A 157 -8.75 5.77 14.99
N GLY A 158 -9.18 5.04 13.95
CA GLY A 158 -9.32 3.59 13.94
C GLY A 158 -10.51 3.07 14.75
N ASP A 159 -11.56 3.88 14.94
CA ASP A 159 -12.76 3.51 15.72
C ASP A 159 -13.85 2.84 14.86
N GLY A 160 -13.64 2.74 13.56
CA GLY A 160 -14.54 2.12 12.59
C GLY A 160 -15.69 3.02 12.12
N SER A 161 -15.70 4.31 12.50
CA SER A 161 -16.75 5.26 12.15
C SER A 161 -16.18 6.55 11.55
N ASN A 162 -16.32 6.76 10.24
CA ASN A 162 -15.87 7.99 9.58
C ASN A 162 -16.70 9.21 10.03
N ASN A 163 -16.20 10.00 10.98
CA ASN A 163 -16.93 11.07 11.64
C ASN A 163 -16.06 12.31 12.00
N VAL A 164 -16.64 13.29 12.68
CA VAL A 164 -15.96 14.56 13.01
C VAL A 164 -14.71 14.35 13.87
N LEU A 165 -14.64 13.27 14.64
CA LEU A 165 -13.45 12.94 15.43
C LEU A 165 -12.24 12.61 14.53
N ASP A 166 -12.45 11.99 13.37
CA ASP A 166 -11.40 11.77 12.38
C ASP A 166 -10.91 13.07 11.78
N ALA A 167 -11.83 14.00 11.47
CA ALA A 167 -11.47 15.32 10.97
C ALA A 167 -10.66 16.13 12.00
N VAL A 168 -10.99 15.99 13.29
CA VAL A 168 -10.19 16.60 14.36
C VAL A 168 -8.79 15.98 14.41
N MET A 169 -8.67 14.64 14.34
CA MET A 169 -7.37 13.97 14.34
C MET A 169 -6.54 14.33 13.09
N LEU A 170 -7.17 14.44 11.93
CA LEU A 170 -6.54 14.89 10.69
C LEU A 170 -5.96 16.30 10.82
N VAL A 171 -6.69 17.24 11.46
CA VAL A 171 -6.16 18.58 11.75
C VAL A 171 -4.89 18.51 12.61
N GLU A 172 -4.85 17.62 13.60
CA GLU A 172 -3.65 17.44 14.43
C GLU A 172 -2.47 16.91 13.63
N MET A 173 -2.71 15.97 12.72
CA MET A 173 -1.68 15.43 11.83
C MET A 173 -1.13 16.49 10.88
N ILE A 174 -2.01 17.29 10.26
CA ILE A 174 -1.61 18.40 9.37
C ILE A 174 -0.80 19.47 10.12
N LEU A 175 -1.17 19.76 11.37
CA LEU A 175 -0.53 20.80 12.19
C LEU A 175 0.69 20.32 12.99
N ASP A 176 0.97 19.01 13.00
CA ASP A 176 1.92 18.37 13.93
C ASP A 176 1.65 18.78 15.40
N ALA A 177 0.36 18.83 15.78
CA ALA A 177 -0.12 19.43 17.03
C ALA A 177 -1.12 18.51 17.79
N PRO A 178 -0.63 17.57 18.64
CA PRO A 178 -1.41 16.41 19.14
C PRO A 178 -2.33 16.70 20.35
N THR A 179 -3.12 17.79 20.37
CA THR A 179 -3.83 18.22 21.61
C THR A 179 -5.32 18.57 21.53
N LEU A 180 -5.97 18.47 20.37
CA LEU A 180 -7.38 18.72 20.10
C LEU A 180 -8.29 17.46 20.20
N SER A 181 -7.78 16.25 19.97
CA SER A 181 -8.54 14.99 19.85
C SER A 181 -8.93 14.34 21.17
N LYS A 182 -8.64 14.97 22.32
CA LYS A 182 -9.01 14.38 23.62
C LYS A 182 -10.51 14.07 23.63
N PRO A 183 -10.93 12.80 23.83
CA PRO A 183 -12.31 12.52 24.12
C PRO A 183 -12.60 13.29 25.40
N SER A 184 -13.43 14.32 25.29
CA SER A 184 -13.96 15.00 26.44
C SER A 184 -14.72 13.91 27.19
N ALA A 185 -14.08 13.34 28.23
CA ALA A 185 -14.81 12.62 29.24
C ALA A 185 -15.85 13.63 29.72
N LEU A 186 -17.08 13.49 29.23
CA LEU A 186 -18.21 14.27 29.70
C LEU A 186 -18.12 14.26 31.22
N PRO A 187 -18.18 15.40 31.91
CA PRO A 187 -18.25 15.38 33.36
C PRO A 187 -19.49 14.56 33.75
N THR A 188 -19.28 13.31 34.18
CA THR A 188 -20.32 12.39 34.65
C THR A 188 -20.71 12.68 36.09
N SER A 189 -20.25 13.80 36.66
CA SER A 189 -20.70 14.26 37.96
C SER A 189 -22.21 14.51 37.89
N PRO A 190 -23.01 13.88 38.77
CA PRO A 190 -24.43 14.18 38.86
C PRO A 190 -24.62 15.68 39.07
N VAL A 191 -25.48 16.31 38.26
CA VAL A 191 -25.89 17.69 38.50
C VAL A 191 -26.78 17.68 39.74
N GLU A 192 -26.21 18.04 40.90
CA GLU A 192 -26.96 18.17 42.14
C GLU A 192 -27.71 19.51 42.12
N VAL A 193 -28.98 19.49 41.70
CA VAL A 193 -29.86 20.66 41.79
C VAL A 193 -30.32 20.79 43.24
N LYS A 194 -29.70 21.70 44.01
CA LYS A 194 -30.26 22.11 45.31
C LYS A 194 -31.54 22.89 45.09
N VAL A 195 -32.68 22.24 45.29
CA VAL A 195 -33.98 22.92 45.36
C VAL A 195 -34.07 23.63 46.73
N PRO A 196 -34.27 24.96 46.79
CA PRO A 196 -34.46 25.65 48.05
C PRO A 196 -35.72 25.14 48.77
N ASP A 197 -35.67 25.05 50.10
CA ASP A 197 -36.83 24.67 50.91
C ASP A 197 -38.02 25.61 50.65
N VAL A 198 -39.16 25.03 50.29
CA VAL A 198 -40.42 25.77 50.15
C VAL A 198 -40.92 26.15 51.55
N LYS A 199 -40.87 27.44 51.89
CA LYS A 199 -41.54 27.95 53.10
C LYS A 199 -43.04 28.05 52.85
N LEU A 200 -43.82 27.17 53.49
CA LEU A 200 -45.28 27.30 53.56
C LEU A 200 -45.62 28.48 54.48
N ASN A 201 -46.12 29.57 53.91
CA ASN A 201 -46.71 30.68 54.65
C ASN A 201 -48.19 30.39 54.89
N ASN A 202 -48.51 29.80 56.06
CA ASN A 202 -49.89 29.70 56.51
C ASN A 202 -50.35 31.09 56.99
N ASN A 203 -50.97 31.85 56.10
CA ASN A 203 -51.66 33.09 56.44
C ASN A 203 -53.01 32.71 57.08
N THR A 204 -53.12 32.95 58.39
CA THR A 204 -54.41 33.05 59.11
C THR A 204 -55.05 34.41 58.90
#